data_AF-A0A2P2ICJ1-F1
#
_entry.id   AF-A0A2P2ICJ1-F1
#
_cell.length_a   1.000
_cell.length_b   1.000
_cell.length_c   1.000
_cell.angle_alpha   90.00
_cell.angle_beta   90.00
_cell.angle_gamma   90.00
#
_symmetry.space_group_name_H-M   'P 1'
#
loop_
_entity.id
_entity.type
_entity.pdbx_description
1 polymer ?
#
loop_
_entity_poly.entity_id
_entity_poly.type
_entity_poly.pdbx_seq_one_letter_code
_entity_poly.pdbx_strand_id
1 'polypeptide(L)'
;RGGRGERGGGRGARERNSRSVGGAGGRGFGNRFDSIERHSDGFSQGGHYSEQEGRGRHTSNRQDGGGAGDKRGARERIPRQQQRNFQMRPTGIKKLKEWLNLPPELVVHTIITDGSGMAELLRDTEIEEEKMFLLIKLLALAVTSESSRQGVLDILSMVFSDQFMNQLVTFQMRLIRTRNPEVEQFFHDQFKLLSMYSRAMPFEACDKLPDLVQSIQLVLPKLEKSYSGIGGLSSKYDELMKTFEDYVAKKEEMKEKKPLSRIDRIALLDCVEPTIDFRNISIEPSLQDITEVGRPVLRRNKTDGKYKDVDTYLDVQFRLLREDFIRPLREGIHAFRTNASSRNSGVRVYRNVNFLGSDIIYGKLVYLLQVSLPKNIKLEASKRLMFGNMICLTNDNFK
;
A
#
# COMPACT_ATOMS: atom_id res chain seq x y z
N ARG A 1 -59.41 46.94 38.33
CA ARG A 1 -59.77 46.12 37.13
C ARG A 1 -58.58 46.24 36.17
N GLY A 2 -57.82 45.24 35.76
CA GLY A 2 -57.79 43.79 35.96
C GLY A 2 -56.79 43.31 34.91
N GLY A 3 -55.60 42.89 35.32
CA GLY A 3 -54.55 42.41 34.41
C GLY A 3 -54.69 40.91 34.13
N ARG A 4 -54.34 40.49 32.92
CA ARG A 4 -53.95 39.11 32.60
C ARG A 4 -52.95 39.12 31.45
N GLY A 5 -51.80 38.50 31.68
CA GLY A 5 -50.85 38.10 30.64
C GLY A 5 -51.28 36.77 30.01
N GLU A 6 -50.78 36.51 28.81
CA GLU A 6 -50.90 35.22 28.14
C GLU A 6 -49.55 34.50 28.11
N ARG A 7 -49.60 33.26 28.61
CA ARG A 7 -48.54 32.27 28.64
C ARG A 7 -48.56 31.47 27.34
N GLY A 8 -47.37 31.14 26.84
CA GLY A 8 -47.18 30.01 25.93
C GLY A 8 -47.31 28.65 26.65
N GLY A 9 -47.46 27.59 25.85
CA GLY A 9 -47.20 26.22 26.30
C GLY A 9 -48.11 25.13 25.73
N GLY A 10 -47.67 24.51 24.63
CA GLY A 10 -47.67 23.05 24.46
C GLY A 10 -48.89 22.39 23.81
N ARG A 11 -48.63 21.53 22.82
CA ARG A 11 -48.76 20.06 22.93
C ARG A 11 -48.43 19.41 21.58
N GLY A 12 -47.54 18.42 21.63
CA GLY A 12 -47.26 17.50 20.53
C GLY A 12 -48.34 16.43 20.37
N ALA A 13 -48.39 15.85 19.18
CA ALA A 13 -49.12 14.62 18.90
C ALA A 13 -48.23 13.71 18.05
N ARG A 14 -47.89 12.55 18.64
CA ARG A 14 -47.30 11.38 18.00
C ARG A 14 -48.40 10.65 17.24
N GLU A 15 -48.22 10.41 15.95
CA GLU A 15 -49.06 9.47 15.21
C GLU A 15 -48.46 8.07 15.18
N ARG A 16 -49.35 7.11 15.38
CA ARG A 16 -49.11 5.69 15.59
C ARG A 16 -49.14 4.95 14.26
N ASN A 17 -48.25 3.96 14.23
CA ASN A 17 -48.21 2.80 13.37
C ASN A 17 -49.57 2.06 13.34
N SER A 18 -50.07 1.70 12.15
CA SER A 18 -51.11 0.69 11.96
C SER A 18 -50.75 -0.23 10.81
N ARG A 19 -50.50 -1.50 11.16
CA ARG A 19 -50.49 -2.64 10.24
C ARG A 19 -51.94 -2.99 9.90
N SER A 20 -52.21 -3.32 8.65
CA SER A 20 -53.32 -4.21 8.28
C SER A 20 -52.89 -5.14 7.15
N VAL A 21 -53.37 -6.37 7.27
CA VAL A 21 -53.13 -7.58 6.50
C VAL A 21 -54.24 -7.72 5.44
N GLY A 22 -53.94 -8.32 4.29
CA GLY A 22 -54.97 -8.86 3.40
C GLY A 22 -54.43 -9.22 2.02
N GLY A 23 -54.23 -10.51 1.77
CA GLY A 23 -53.68 -11.05 0.52
C GLY A 23 -54.73 -11.54 -0.50
N ALA A 24 -54.21 -12.34 -1.46
CA ALA A 24 -54.82 -13.01 -2.63
C ALA A 24 -54.53 -12.24 -3.93
N GLY A 25 -54.00 -12.81 -5.01
CA GLY A 25 -53.71 -14.19 -5.40
C GLY A 25 -53.71 -14.20 -6.93
N GLY A 26 -52.67 -14.70 -7.59
CA GLY A 26 -52.60 -14.72 -9.06
C GLY A 26 -51.33 -15.39 -9.57
N ARG A 27 -51.50 -16.52 -10.24
CA ARG A 27 -50.49 -17.50 -10.64
C ARG A 27 -49.78 -17.10 -11.95
N GLY A 28 -48.54 -17.57 -12.12
CA GLY A 28 -48.13 -18.20 -13.39
C GLY A 28 -46.80 -17.74 -14.02
N PHE A 29 -45.84 -18.69 -14.06
CA PHE A 29 -44.76 -18.89 -15.05
C PHE A 29 -43.71 -17.76 -15.16
N GLY A 30 -42.40 -17.93 -14.90
CA GLY A 30 -41.53 -19.08 -15.08
C GLY A 30 -40.46 -18.71 -16.11
N ASN A 31 -39.25 -18.34 -15.68
CA ASN A 31 -38.02 -18.74 -16.36
C ASN A 31 -36.75 -18.43 -15.56
N ARG A 32 -35.88 -19.45 -15.60
CA ARG A 32 -34.53 -19.54 -15.04
C ARG A 32 -33.60 -18.51 -15.68
N PHE A 33 -32.69 -17.93 -14.91
CA PHE A 33 -31.31 -17.78 -15.37
C PHE A 33 -30.35 -17.72 -14.18
N ASP A 34 -29.24 -18.43 -14.37
CA ASP A 34 -28.24 -18.84 -13.40
C ASP A 34 -27.54 -17.71 -12.65
N SER A 35 -27.35 -17.99 -11.36
CA SER A 35 -26.36 -17.40 -10.48
C SER A 35 -24.95 -17.79 -10.93
N ILE A 36 -24.05 -16.82 -11.08
CA ILE A 36 -22.61 -17.08 -10.93
C ILE A 36 -22.09 -16.19 -9.82
N GLU A 37 -21.63 -16.90 -8.79
CA GLU A 37 -21.13 -16.43 -7.51
C GLU A 37 -19.81 -15.66 -7.64
N ARG A 38 -19.64 -14.74 -6.69
CA ARG A 38 -18.40 -14.04 -6.39
C ARG A 38 -17.59 -14.92 -5.45
N HIS A 39 -16.38 -15.30 -5.86
CA HIS A 39 -15.37 -15.84 -4.94
C HIS A 39 -14.46 -14.72 -4.44
N SER A 40 -14.47 -14.55 -3.11
CA SER A 40 -13.53 -13.80 -2.29
C SER A 40 -12.64 -14.82 -1.58
N ASP A 41 -11.35 -14.84 -1.90
CA ASP A 41 -10.36 -15.68 -1.21
C ASP A 41 -9.74 -14.91 -0.05
N GLY A 42 -10.14 -15.28 1.17
CA GLY A 42 -9.40 -15.04 2.41
C GLY A 42 -8.76 -16.34 2.85
N PHE A 43 -7.43 -16.39 2.85
CA PHE A 43 -6.66 -17.52 3.39
C PHE A 43 -6.60 -17.43 4.91
N SER A 44 -7.04 -18.50 5.59
CA SER A 44 -6.76 -18.75 7.01
C SER A 44 -6.03 -20.08 7.18
N GLN A 45 -4.99 -19.97 7.99
CA GLN A 45 -4.09 -20.99 8.51
C GLN A 45 -4.73 -21.60 9.77
N GLY A 46 -4.55 -22.90 10.01
CA GLY A 46 -4.90 -23.49 11.32
C GLY A 46 -5.17 -24.99 11.28
N GLY A 47 -4.14 -25.79 11.48
CA GLY A 47 -4.27 -27.19 11.87
C GLY A 47 -4.09 -27.33 13.38
N HIS A 48 -4.87 -28.20 14.01
CA HIS A 48 -4.53 -28.94 15.23
C HIS A 48 -5.60 -30.03 15.45
N TYR A 49 -5.20 -31.29 15.28
CA TYR A 49 -5.88 -32.43 15.89
C TYR A 49 -4.86 -33.17 16.75
N SER A 50 -5.11 -33.14 18.05
CA SER A 50 -4.52 -34.01 19.06
C SER A 50 -5.31 -35.30 19.09
N GLU A 51 -4.63 -36.44 19.07
CA GLU A 51 -5.23 -37.68 19.54
C GLU A 51 -4.21 -38.45 20.37
N GLN A 52 -4.73 -38.93 21.49
CA GLN A 52 -4.06 -39.48 22.66
C GLN A 52 -4.15 -41.02 22.58
N GLU A 53 -3.49 -41.67 23.53
CA GLU A 53 -3.42 -43.12 23.78
C GLU A 53 -2.28 -43.83 23.03
N GLY A 54 -1.40 -44.59 23.67
CA GLY A 54 -1.37 -45.09 25.04
C GLY A 54 -0.67 -46.46 25.02
N ARG A 55 0.00 -46.77 26.14
CA ARG A 55 0.52 -48.09 26.56
C ARG A 55 1.95 -48.45 26.12
N GLY A 56 2.82 -48.52 27.13
CA GLY A 56 3.18 -49.84 27.63
C GLY A 56 4.66 -50.25 27.60
N ARG A 57 5.34 -49.96 28.71
CA ARG A 57 6.19 -50.88 29.51
C ARG A 57 7.47 -51.53 28.94
N HIS A 58 8.51 -51.35 29.76
CA HIS A 58 9.56 -52.29 30.18
C HIS A 58 10.79 -52.55 29.29
N THR A 59 11.89 -51.89 29.68
CA THR A 59 13.12 -52.49 30.22
C THR A 59 13.47 -53.92 29.78
N SER A 60 14.61 -54.10 29.10
CA SER A 60 15.76 -54.82 29.67
C SER A 60 16.96 -54.87 28.73
N ASN A 61 18.06 -54.32 29.26
CA ASN A 61 19.44 -54.80 29.22
C ASN A 61 19.69 -56.15 28.50
N ARG A 62 20.64 -56.17 27.57
CA ARG A 62 21.57 -57.29 27.40
C ARG A 62 22.89 -56.83 26.76
N GLN A 63 23.96 -57.00 27.55
CA GLN A 63 25.35 -57.03 27.14
C GLN A 63 25.63 -58.32 26.36
N ASP A 64 26.46 -58.21 25.32
CA ASP A 64 27.52 -59.12 24.86
C ASP A 64 27.86 -58.66 23.43
N GLY A 65 29.09 -58.57 22.95
CA GLY A 65 30.36 -59.07 23.42
C GLY A 65 31.21 -59.26 22.16
N GLY A 66 32.43 -58.70 22.15
CA GLY A 66 33.61 -59.21 21.45
C GLY A 66 33.65 -59.32 19.90
N GLY A 67 34.71 -58.75 19.32
CA GLY A 67 35.54 -59.52 18.38
C GLY A 67 35.63 -59.05 16.93
N ALA A 68 36.66 -58.24 16.66
CA ALA A 68 37.62 -58.33 15.54
C ALA A 68 37.16 -58.58 14.09
N GLY A 69 37.65 -57.75 13.16
CA GLY A 69 37.92 -58.19 11.78
C GLY A 69 37.67 -57.17 10.68
N ASP A 70 38.68 -56.36 10.40
CA ASP A 70 39.09 -55.76 9.12
C ASP A 70 38.23 -56.01 7.87
N LYS A 71 37.81 -54.92 7.19
CA LYS A 71 38.09 -54.65 5.76
C LYS A 71 37.41 -53.37 5.24
N ARG A 72 38.27 -52.39 4.97
CA ARG A 72 38.28 -51.46 3.81
C ARG A 72 36.96 -51.26 3.04
N GLY A 73 36.38 -50.07 3.21
CA GLY A 73 35.39 -49.49 2.30
C GLY A 73 35.43 -47.97 2.40
N ALA A 74 36.23 -47.35 1.53
CA ALA A 74 36.41 -45.91 1.45
C ALA A 74 35.07 -45.21 1.19
N ARG A 75 34.66 -44.34 2.11
CA ARG A 75 33.68 -43.28 1.85
C ARG A 75 34.16 -42.04 2.58
N GLU A 76 34.72 -41.11 1.80
CA GLU A 76 35.21 -39.81 2.24
C GLU A 76 34.17 -39.13 3.13
N ARG A 77 34.50 -39.01 4.43
CA ARG A 77 33.76 -38.16 5.36
C ARG A 77 34.36 -36.76 5.26
N ILE A 78 33.69 -35.90 4.50
CA ILE A 78 33.84 -34.45 4.57
C ILE A 78 33.70 -34.06 6.06
N PRO A 79 34.65 -33.32 6.66
CA PRO A 79 34.52 -32.93 8.05
C PRO A 79 33.29 -32.01 8.19
N ARG A 80 32.33 -32.43 9.01
CA ARG A 80 31.29 -31.54 9.53
C ARG A 80 32.00 -30.41 10.28
N GLN A 81 32.25 -29.30 9.59
CA GLN A 81 32.49 -28.03 10.26
C GLN A 81 31.25 -27.78 11.11
N GLN A 82 31.42 -27.83 12.42
CA GLN A 82 30.48 -27.24 13.36
C GLN A 82 30.27 -25.80 12.89
N GLN A 83 29.10 -25.52 12.31
CA GLN A 83 28.57 -24.17 12.28
C GLN A 83 28.45 -23.75 13.74
N ARG A 84 29.50 -23.09 14.24
CA ARG A 84 29.35 -22.22 15.40
C ARG A 84 28.31 -21.20 14.99
N ASN A 85 27.12 -21.27 15.57
CA ASN A 85 26.18 -20.17 15.56
C ASN A 85 26.94 -18.97 16.14
N PHE A 86 27.51 -18.13 15.28
CA PHE A 86 28.03 -16.83 15.68
C PHE A 86 26.81 -15.98 16.03
N GLN A 87 26.34 -16.09 17.28
CA GLN A 87 25.49 -15.06 17.86
C GLN A 87 26.33 -13.78 17.85
N MET A 88 25.93 -12.83 17.00
CA MET A 88 26.52 -11.50 16.95
C MET A 88 26.41 -10.88 18.35
N ARG A 89 27.51 -10.35 18.86
CA ARG A 89 27.56 -9.71 20.18
C ARG A 89 27.21 -8.23 20.04
N PRO A 90 26.54 -7.62 21.02
CA PRO A 90 26.26 -6.20 21.00
C PRO A 90 27.54 -5.37 20.94
N THR A 91 27.44 -4.21 20.30
CA THR A 91 28.58 -3.30 20.10
C THR A 91 29.13 -2.80 21.44
N GLY A 92 30.44 -2.98 21.66
CA GLY A 92 31.11 -2.53 22.89
C GLY A 92 31.55 -1.05 22.85
N ILE A 93 31.77 -0.47 24.04
CA ILE A 93 32.18 0.94 24.23
C ILE A 93 33.42 1.33 23.39
N LYS A 94 34.43 0.44 23.31
CA LYS A 94 35.66 0.71 22.56
C LYS A 94 35.39 0.94 21.07
N LYS A 95 34.52 0.12 20.47
CA LYS A 95 34.10 0.27 19.07
C LYS A 95 33.30 1.55 18.84
N LEU A 96 32.39 1.89 19.75
CA LEU A 96 31.64 3.15 19.66
C LEU A 96 32.57 4.37 19.68
N LYS A 97 33.60 4.36 20.55
CA LYS A 97 34.62 5.42 20.59
C LYS A 97 35.47 5.48 19.32
N GLU A 98 35.80 4.32 18.73
CA GLU A 98 36.51 4.26 17.44
C GLU A 98 35.67 4.85 16.31
N TRP A 99 34.37 4.54 16.26
CA TRP A 99 33.47 5.03 15.22
C TRP A 99 33.22 6.54 15.31
N LEU A 100 33.24 7.12 16.50
CA LEU A 100 33.13 8.58 16.68
C LEU A 100 34.29 9.37 16.03
N ASN A 101 35.43 8.73 15.74
CA ASN A 101 36.57 9.37 15.08
C ASN A 101 36.50 9.27 13.55
N LEU A 102 35.52 8.57 12.99
CA LEU A 102 35.35 8.40 11.55
C LEU A 102 34.53 9.56 10.96
N PRO A 103 34.73 9.89 9.67
CA PRO A 103 33.86 10.85 8.98
C PRO A 103 32.41 10.33 8.93
N PRO A 104 31.41 11.23 8.92
CA PRO A 104 29.99 10.86 9.03
C PRO A 104 29.56 9.77 8.03
N GLU A 105 30.05 9.82 6.79
CA GLU A 105 29.70 8.88 5.73
C GLU A 105 30.15 7.44 6.05
N LEU A 106 31.36 7.30 6.61
CA LEU A 106 31.88 6.01 7.03
C LEU A 106 31.16 5.50 8.28
N VAL A 107 30.73 6.40 9.18
CA VAL A 107 29.91 6.03 10.33
C VAL A 107 28.61 5.37 9.86
N VAL A 108 27.90 5.98 8.91
CA VAL A 108 26.65 5.42 8.36
C VAL A 108 26.88 4.03 7.78
N HIS A 109 27.93 3.87 6.96
CA HIS A 109 28.27 2.56 6.39
C HIS A 109 28.59 1.53 7.48
N THR A 110 29.39 1.88 8.49
CA THR A 110 29.78 0.95 9.58
C THR A 110 28.60 0.50 10.45
N ILE A 111 27.62 1.39 10.67
CA ILE A 111 26.43 1.06 11.44
C ILE A 111 25.54 0.06 10.68
N ILE A 112 25.36 0.27 9.38
CA ILE A 112 24.47 -0.55 8.53
C ILE A 112 25.09 -1.87 8.14
N THR A 113 26.42 -1.95 8.06
CA THR A 113 27.13 -3.17 7.64
C THR A 113 26.66 -4.38 8.47
N ASP A 114 26.24 -5.44 7.76
CA ASP A 114 25.82 -6.70 8.37
C ASP A 114 26.92 -7.24 9.29
N GLY A 115 26.62 -7.31 10.60
CA GLY A 115 27.58 -7.72 11.63
C GLY A 115 28.21 -6.57 12.44
N SER A 116 27.68 -5.35 12.32
CA SER A 116 28.08 -4.22 13.18
C SER A 116 27.80 -4.48 14.68
N GLY A 117 26.82 -5.33 15.01
CA GLY A 117 26.37 -5.58 16.38
C GLY A 117 25.43 -4.49 16.91
N MET A 118 24.96 -3.60 16.02
CA MET A 118 24.23 -2.40 16.39
C MET A 118 22.72 -2.67 16.59
N ALA A 119 22.15 -3.55 15.78
CA ALA A 119 20.79 -4.06 15.98
C ALA A 119 20.67 -4.89 17.27
N GLU A 120 21.72 -5.61 17.67
CA GLU A 120 21.79 -6.31 18.96
C GLU A 120 21.84 -5.33 20.12
N LEU A 121 22.65 -4.27 20.03
CA LEU A 121 22.74 -3.24 21.08
C LEU A 121 21.41 -2.51 21.30
N LEU A 122 20.66 -2.22 20.23
CA LEU A 122 19.33 -1.58 20.33
C LEU A 122 18.25 -2.52 20.91
N ARG A 123 18.48 -3.84 20.87
CA ARG A 123 17.59 -4.86 21.44
C ARG A 123 17.98 -5.30 22.84
N ASP A 124 19.16 -4.94 23.34
CA ASP A 124 19.57 -5.23 24.71
C ASP A 124 18.59 -4.57 25.69
N THR A 125 18.21 -5.26 26.76
CA THR A 125 17.19 -4.78 27.72
C THR A 125 17.69 -3.64 28.60
N GLU A 126 19.00 -3.58 28.84
CA GLU A 126 19.64 -2.53 29.65
C GLU A 126 20.92 -2.07 28.97
N ILE A 127 20.97 -0.78 28.62
CA ILE A 127 22.16 -0.13 28.08
C ILE A 127 22.81 0.69 29.20
N GLU A 128 24.11 0.48 29.42
CA GLU A 128 24.92 1.23 30.39
C GLU A 128 24.90 2.73 30.07
N GLU A 129 25.01 3.58 31.09
CA GLU A 129 24.93 5.04 30.95
C GLU A 129 25.97 5.60 29.96
N GLU A 130 27.24 5.20 30.09
CA GLU A 130 28.30 5.62 29.16
C GLU A 130 28.02 5.16 27.72
N LYS A 131 27.43 3.97 27.54
CA LYS A 131 27.06 3.46 26.21
C LYS A 131 25.94 4.29 25.59
N MET A 132 24.94 4.70 26.37
CA MET A 132 23.84 5.54 25.89
C MET A 132 24.32 6.91 25.42
N PHE A 133 25.22 7.55 26.17
CA PHE A 133 25.81 8.84 25.76
C PHE A 133 26.56 8.73 24.43
N LEU A 134 27.44 7.74 24.31
CA LEU A 134 28.19 7.50 23.08
C LEU A 134 27.29 7.13 21.90
N LEU A 135 26.22 6.38 22.16
CA LEU A 135 25.26 5.97 21.15
C LEU A 135 24.51 7.16 20.56
N ILE A 136 23.89 8.00 21.39
CA ILE A 136 23.17 9.18 20.88
C ILE A 136 24.11 10.14 20.16
N LYS A 137 25.33 10.32 20.68
CA LYS A 137 26.36 11.13 20.02
C LYS A 137 26.76 10.57 18.65
N LEU A 138 26.94 9.26 18.54
CA LEU A 138 27.28 8.58 17.28
C LEU A 138 26.14 8.70 16.27
N LEU A 139 24.89 8.53 16.70
CA LEU A 139 23.72 8.64 15.83
C LEU A 139 23.51 10.07 15.35
N ALA A 140 23.72 11.06 16.21
CA ALA A 140 23.68 12.46 15.81
C ALA A 140 24.77 12.77 14.76
N LEU A 141 25.97 12.19 14.90
CA LEU A 141 27.02 12.30 13.88
C LEU A 141 26.59 11.62 12.58
N ALA A 142 26.10 10.38 12.61
CA ALA A 142 25.65 9.64 11.44
C ALA A 142 24.58 10.39 10.63
N VAL A 143 23.64 11.04 11.32
CA VAL A 143 22.57 11.85 10.72
C VAL A 143 23.08 13.11 10.00
N THR A 144 24.27 13.62 10.34
CA THR A 144 24.86 14.77 9.62
C THR A 144 25.41 14.42 8.23
N SER A 145 25.40 13.15 7.85
CA SER A 145 25.93 12.69 6.56
C SER A 145 25.01 13.06 5.39
N GLU A 146 25.46 13.94 4.50
CA GLU A 146 24.71 14.32 3.30
C GLU A 146 24.80 13.26 2.18
N SER A 147 25.91 12.51 2.14
CA SER A 147 26.28 11.62 1.02
C SER A 147 25.51 10.28 0.99
N SER A 148 24.84 9.89 2.08
CA SER A 148 24.25 8.54 2.24
C SER A 148 22.81 8.59 2.73
N ARG A 149 21.93 9.27 2.00
CA ARG A 149 20.51 9.46 2.38
C ARG A 149 19.77 8.16 2.71
N GLN A 150 19.94 7.12 1.90
CA GLN A 150 19.27 5.83 2.15
C GLN A 150 19.75 5.19 3.45
N GLY A 151 21.07 5.23 3.70
CA GLY A 151 21.62 4.66 4.92
C GLY A 151 21.16 5.39 6.18
N VAL A 152 21.02 6.72 6.11
CA VAL A 152 20.44 7.48 7.23
C VAL A 152 18.99 7.05 7.49
N LEU A 153 18.18 6.82 6.44
CA LEU A 153 16.81 6.31 6.61
C LEU A 153 16.79 4.92 7.25
N ASP A 154 17.68 4.02 6.83
CA ASP A 154 17.76 2.67 7.38
C ASP A 154 18.17 2.72 8.87
N ILE A 155 19.14 3.56 9.25
CA ILE A 155 19.54 3.78 10.64
C ILE A 155 18.37 4.33 11.47
N LEU A 156 17.67 5.35 10.96
CA LEU A 156 16.54 5.95 11.65
C LEU A 156 15.44 4.90 11.90
N SER A 157 15.12 4.09 10.89
CA SER A 157 14.13 3.01 11.03
C SER A 157 14.55 1.94 12.03
N MET A 158 15.86 1.66 12.14
CA MET A 158 16.43 0.69 13.07
C MET A 158 16.44 1.20 14.52
N VAL A 159 16.82 2.47 14.73
CA VAL A 159 16.96 3.10 16.05
C VAL A 159 15.60 3.36 16.68
N PHE A 160 14.65 3.91 15.92
CA PHE A 160 13.32 4.29 16.42
C PHE A 160 12.35 3.08 16.53
N SER A 161 12.84 2.00 17.13
CA SER A 161 12.05 0.86 17.59
C SER A 161 11.40 1.16 18.93
N ASP A 162 10.22 0.58 19.19
CA ASP A 162 9.44 0.85 20.41
C ASP A 162 10.23 0.48 21.68
N GLN A 163 11.06 -0.56 21.61
CA GLN A 163 11.90 -0.98 22.73
C GLN A 163 12.96 0.06 23.08
N PHE A 164 13.72 0.53 22.10
CA PHE A 164 14.76 1.54 22.32
C PHE A 164 14.17 2.88 22.77
N MET A 165 13.00 3.26 22.23
CA MET A 165 12.28 4.47 22.63
C MET A 165 11.91 4.46 24.12
N ASN A 166 11.35 3.35 24.61
CA ASN A 166 11.02 3.19 26.02
C ASN A 166 12.26 3.24 26.94
N GLN A 167 13.39 2.70 26.46
CA GLN A 167 14.66 2.81 27.18
C GLN A 167 15.19 4.23 27.21
N LEU A 168 15.07 4.97 26.10
CA LEU A 168 15.49 6.36 26.02
C LEU A 168 14.66 7.23 26.98
N VAL A 169 13.34 7.00 27.05
CA VAL A 169 12.43 7.63 28.03
C VAL A 169 12.84 7.30 29.46
N THR A 170 13.15 6.04 29.75
CA THR A 170 13.59 5.61 31.08
C THR A 170 14.94 6.22 31.45
N PHE A 171 15.88 6.28 30.49
CA PHE A 171 17.21 6.84 30.67
C PHE A 171 17.17 8.33 30.96
N GLN A 172 16.45 9.13 30.16
CA GLN A 172 16.35 10.57 30.38
C GLN A 172 15.67 10.93 31.71
N MET A 173 14.71 10.12 32.17
CA MET A 173 14.12 10.29 33.51
C MET A 173 15.14 10.03 34.64
N ARG A 174 16.11 9.12 34.44
CA ARG A 174 17.22 8.90 35.39
C ARG A 174 18.20 10.09 35.43
N LEU A 175 18.42 10.75 34.29
CA LEU A 175 19.34 11.90 34.19
C LEU A 175 18.98 13.07 35.12
N ILE A 176 17.71 13.20 35.54
CA ILE A 176 17.28 14.19 36.55
C ILE A 176 18.11 14.08 37.86
N ARG A 177 18.51 12.86 38.22
CA ARG A 177 19.23 12.57 39.48
C ARG A 177 20.74 12.52 39.32
N THR A 178 21.24 12.46 38.08
CA THR A 178 22.66 12.32 37.79
C THR A 178 23.31 13.67 37.55
N ARG A 179 24.56 13.83 38.00
CA ARG A 179 25.37 15.02 37.72
C ARG A 179 26.53 14.65 36.82
N ASN A 180 26.26 14.61 35.51
CA ASN A 180 27.26 14.32 34.49
C ASN A 180 27.35 15.52 33.52
N PRO A 181 28.54 16.06 33.20
CA PRO A 181 28.68 17.15 32.23
C PRO A 181 28.21 16.77 30.81
N GLU A 182 28.16 15.49 30.46
CA GLU A 182 27.72 15.02 29.13
C GLU A 182 26.21 15.17 28.89
N VAL A 183 25.42 15.42 29.93
CA VAL A 183 23.96 15.57 29.86
C VAL A 183 23.54 16.72 28.93
N GLU A 184 24.27 17.83 28.97
CA GLU A 184 23.96 18.97 28.10
C GLU A 184 24.13 18.59 26.62
N GLN A 185 25.29 18.01 26.27
CA GLN A 185 25.58 17.58 24.92
C GLN A 185 24.61 16.49 24.43
N PHE A 186 24.21 15.58 25.32
CA PHE A 186 23.25 14.53 25.03
C PHE A 186 21.92 15.07 24.50
N PHE A 187 21.32 16.07 25.16
CA PHE A 187 20.04 16.60 24.72
C PHE A 187 20.14 17.41 23.42
N HIS A 188 21.29 18.05 23.16
CA HIS A 188 21.56 18.70 21.87
C HIS A 188 21.68 17.68 20.73
N ASP A 189 22.38 16.56 20.97
CA ASP A 189 22.55 15.49 19.98
C ASP A 189 21.24 14.71 19.77
N GLN A 190 20.48 14.46 20.84
CA GLN A 190 19.13 13.90 20.77
C GLN A 190 18.20 14.80 19.95
N PHE A 191 18.26 16.12 20.14
CA PHE A 191 17.44 17.06 19.37
C PHE A 191 17.76 16.98 17.87
N LYS A 192 19.04 16.95 17.49
CA LYS A 192 19.45 16.79 16.08
C LYS A 192 18.90 15.49 15.47
N LEU A 193 18.98 14.39 16.21
CA LEU A 193 18.47 13.10 15.77
C LEU A 193 16.94 13.15 15.56
N LEU A 194 16.19 13.70 16.52
CA LEU A 194 14.74 13.79 16.46
C LEU A 194 14.24 14.75 15.36
N SER A 195 14.90 15.89 15.20
CA SER A 195 14.57 16.85 14.14
C SER A 195 14.87 16.28 12.76
N MET A 196 15.93 15.48 12.59
CA MET A 196 16.14 14.74 11.35
C MET A 196 15.05 13.69 11.12
N TYR A 197 14.71 12.87 12.12
CA TYR A 197 13.68 11.86 11.98
C TYR A 197 12.33 12.48 11.57
N SER A 198 11.97 13.59 12.20
CA SER A 198 10.74 14.35 11.92
C SER A 198 10.71 14.91 10.50
N ARG A 199 11.86 15.32 9.96
CA ARG A 199 11.98 15.81 8.57
C ARG A 199 12.04 14.67 7.55
N ALA A 200 12.67 13.55 7.88
CA ALA A 200 12.85 12.42 6.98
C ALA A 200 11.59 11.54 6.87
N MET A 201 10.92 11.30 8.00
CA MET A 201 9.77 10.39 8.12
C MET A 201 8.64 11.04 8.93
N PRO A 202 7.99 12.13 8.44
CA PRO A 202 7.03 12.90 9.23
C PRO A 202 5.87 12.07 9.77
N PHE A 203 5.36 11.10 9.00
CA PHE A 203 4.22 10.29 9.38
C PHE A 203 4.54 9.34 10.55
N GLU A 204 5.67 8.64 10.49
CA GLU A 204 6.11 7.72 11.55
C GLU A 204 6.62 8.48 12.78
N ALA A 205 7.23 9.65 12.57
CA ALA A 205 7.67 10.53 13.64
C ALA A 205 6.49 11.05 14.49
N CYS A 206 5.41 11.51 13.86
CA CYS A 206 4.23 12.00 14.58
C CYS A 206 3.54 10.90 15.42
N ASP A 207 3.70 9.63 15.04
CA ASP A 207 3.09 8.50 15.74
C ASP A 207 3.93 8.03 16.94
N LYS A 208 5.27 8.00 16.78
CA LYS A 208 6.19 7.41 17.75
C LYS A 208 6.91 8.38 18.68
N LEU A 209 7.15 9.63 18.25
CA LEU A 209 7.90 10.61 19.02
C LEU A 209 7.15 11.36 20.14
N PRO A 210 5.80 11.51 20.16
CA PRO A 210 5.13 12.35 21.15
C PRO A 210 5.48 12.01 22.60
N ASP A 211 5.47 10.73 22.98
CA ASP A 211 5.75 10.30 24.35
C ASP A 211 7.19 10.60 24.77
N LEU A 212 8.15 10.42 23.83
CA LEU A 212 9.55 10.73 24.07
C LEU A 212 9.74 12.24 24.26
N VAL A 213 9.14 13.07 23.41
CA VAL A 213 9.30 14.52 23.50
C VAL A 213 8.59 15.08 24.74
N GLN A 214 7.41 14.58 25.11
CA GLN A 214 6.75 14.95 26.36
C GLN A 214 7.60 14.63 27.59
N SER A 215 8.27 13.48 27.60
CA SER A 215 9.16 13.14 28.71
C SER A 215 10.43 13.98 28.72
N ILE A 216 10.92 14.45 27.57
CA ILE A 216 11.99 15.47 27.50
C ILE A 216 11.49 16.81 28.08
N GLN A 217 10.29 17.27 27.69
CA GLN A 217 9.67 18.50 28.22
C GLN A 217 9.48 18.45 29.75
N LEU A 218 9.29 17.26 30.33
CA LEU A 218 9.23 17.10 31.79
C LEU A 218 10.61 17.15 32.47
N VAL A 219 11.66 16.72 31.77
CA VAL A 219 13.03 16.59 32.29
C VAL A 219 13.81 17.90 32.17
N LEU A 220 13.76 18.56 31.01
CA LEU A 220 14.58 19.75 30.72
C LEU A 220 14.41 20.88 31.75
N PRO A 221 13.20 21.29 32.17
CA PRO A 221 13.03 22.38 33.14
C PRO A 221 13.66 22.08 34.51
N LYS A 222 13.78 20.80 34.87
CA LYS A 222 14.44 20.37 36.11
C LYS A 222 15.97 20.45 35.99
N LEU A 223 16.49 20.22 34.78
CA LEU A 223 17.92 20.25 34.47
C LEU A 223 18.44 21.65 34.15
N GLU A 224 17.62 22.57 33.63
CA GLU A 224 17.99 23.98 33.37
C GLU A 224 18.57 24.68 34.62
N LYS A 225 18.15 24.27 35.82
CA LYS A 225 18.68 24.79 37.08
C LYS A 225 20.13 24.36 37.35
N SER A 226 20.57 23.25 36.77
CA SER A 226 21.90 22.66 36.97
C SER A 226 22.83 22.84 35.76
N TYR A 227 22.29 23.12 34.58
CA TYR A 227 23.03 23.23 33.32
C TYR A 227 22.55 24.46 32.52
N SER A 228 23.40 25.49 32.40
CA SER A 228 23.05 26.75 31.73
C SER A 228 22.84 26.59 30.22
N GLY A 229 23.53 25.66 29.56
CA GLY A 229 23.41 25.46 28.10
C GLY A 229 22.20 24.64 27.64
N ILE A 230 21.34 24.23 28.59
CA ILE A 230 20.01 23.67 28.29
C ILE A 230 18.99 24.79 28.03
N GLY A 231 19.25 26.01 28.52
CA GLY A 231 18.39 27.17 28.31
C GLY A 231 18.14 27.43 26.82
N GLY A 232 16.87 27.36 26.41
CA GLY A 232 16.44 27.52 25.01
C GLY A 232 16.23 26.20 24.25
N LEU A 233 16.72 25.07 24.77
CA LEU A 233 16.42 23.75 24.19
C LEU A 233 14.96 23.34 24.46
N SER A 234 14.39 23.74 25.61
CA SER A 234 12.96 23.55 25.90
C SER A 234 12.08 24.14 24.80
N SER A 235 12.35 25.38 24.39
CA SER A 235 11.61 26.05 23.31
C SER A 235 11.67 25.30 21.99
N LYS A 236 12.82 24.68 21.65
CA LYS A 236 12.98 23.91 20.42
C LYS A 236 12.16 22.61 20.44
N TYR A 237 12.07 21.96 21.59
CA TYR A 237 11.22 20.78 21.76
C TYR A 237 9.72 21.13 21.77
N ASP A 238 9.35 22.30 22.30
CA ASP A 238 7.97 22.82 22.23
C ASP A 238 7.55 23.09 20.78
N GLU A 239 8.43 23.72 19.99
CA GLU A 239 8.20 23.90 18.55
C GLU A 239 8.04 22.56 17.83
N LEU A 240 8.88 21.57 18.15
CA LEU A 240 8.79 20.24 17.55
C LEU A 240 7.45 19.56 17.88
N MET A 241 6.98 19.61 19.12
CA MET A 241 5.66 19.10 19.51
C MET A 241 4.53 19.76 18.73
N LYS A 242 4.57 21.10 18.61
CA LYS A 242 3.58 21.84 17.85
C LYS A 242 3.54 21.40 16.38
N THR A 243 4.69 21.11 15.78
CA THR A 243 4.69 20.56 14.41
C THR A 243 3.96 19.23 14.32
N PHE A 244 4.11 18.35 15.32
CA PHE A 244 3.38 17.08 15.34
C PHE A 244 1.87 17.28 15.50
N GLU A 245 1.44 18.18 16.39
CA GLU A 245 0.03 18.53 16.56
C GLU A 245 -0.58 19.07 15.26
N ASP A 246 0.11 19.99 14.57
CA ASP A 246 -0.31 20.53 13.27
C ASP A 246 -0.39 19.44 12.19
N TYR A 247 0.55 18.49 12.17
CA TYR A 247 0.54 17.36 11.25
C TYR A 247 -0.58 16.36 11.53
N VAL A 248 -0.86 16.08 12.81
CA VAL A 248 -1.97 15.22 13.23
C VAL A 248 -3.29 15.86 12.84
N ALA A 249 -3.49 17.15 13.11
CA ALA A 249 -4.67 17.90 12.68
C ALA A 249 -4.86 17.83 11.15
N LYS A 250 -3.81 18.07 10.36
CA LYS A 250 -3.85 17.92 8.90
C LYS A 250 -4.15 16.49 8.46
N LYS A 251 -3.60 15.48 9.14
CA LYS A 251 -3.86 14.05 8.88
C LYS A 251 -5.32 13.71 9.17
N GLU A 252 -5.93 14.30 10.19
CA GLU A 252 -7.35 14.15 10.50
C GLU A 252 -8.23 14.85 9.46
N GLU A 253 -7.91 16.09 9.06
CA GLU A 253 -8.60 16.78 7.94
C GLU A 253 -8.54 15.97 6.63
N MET A 254 -7.40 15.32 6.35
CA MET A 254 -7.22 14.45 5.18
C MET A 254 -7.97 13.12 5.32
N LYS A 255 -8.13 12.57 6.52
CA LYS A 255 -8.94 11.37 6.79
C LYS A 255 -10.44 11.65 6.76
N GLU A 256 -10.87 12.84 7.21
CA GLU A 256 -12.25 13.30 7.11
C GLU A 256 -12.69 13.47 5.66
N LYS A 257 -11.75 13.83 4.77
CA LYS A 257 -11.87 13.60 3.32
C LYS A 257 -11.76 12.11 3.01
N LYS A 258 -12.74 11.32 3.47
CA LYS A 258 -12.90 9.92 3.06
C LYS A 258 -12.72 9.85 1.53
N PRO A 259 -11.96 8.90 0.98
CA PRO A 259 -12.00 8.68 -0.45
C PRO A 259 -13.47 8.47 -0.83
N LEU A 260 -14.03 9.42 -1.59
CA LEU A 260 -15.43 9.41 -2.02
C LEU A 260 -15.80 7.99 -2.42
N SER A 261 -16.91 7.48 -1.88
CA SER A 261 -17.34 6.11 -2.17
C SER A 261 -17.47 5.97 -3.69
N ARG A 262 -17.32 4.76 -4.21
CA ARG A 262 -17.47 4.51 -5.65
C ARG A 262 -18.78 5.10 -6.20
N ILE A 263 -19.82 5.11 -5.38
CA ILE A 263 -21.14 5.67 -5.71
C ILE A 263 -21.07 7.20 -5.81
N ASP A 264 -20.41 7.87 -4.85
CA ASP A 264 -20.29 9.33 -4.84
C ASP A 264 -19.43 9.85 -6.00
N ARG A 265 -18.38 9.10 -6.37
CA ARG A 265 -17.57 9.41 -7.56
C ARG A 265 -18.39 9.30 -8.86
N ILE A 266 -19.23 8.27 -8.96
CA ILE A 266 -20.13 8.10 -10.11
C ILE A 266 -21.17 9.21 -10.15
N ALA A 267 -21.72 9.61 -8.99
CA ALA A 267 -22.65 10.74 -8.91
C ALA A 267 -22.00 12.07 -9.31
N LEU A 268 -20.72 12.27 -8.99
CA LEU A 268 -19.98 13.46 -9.41
C LEU A 268 -19.85 13.54 -10.95
N LEU A 269 -19.61 12.40 -11.62
CA LEU A 269 -19.54 12.34 -13.08
C LEU A 269 -20.86 12.74 -13.75
N ASP A 270 -22.01 12.44 -13.14
CA ASP A 270 -23.32 12.87 -13.65
C ASP A 270 -23.46 14.41 -13.66
N CYS A 271 -22.70 15.12 -12.83
CA CYS A 271 -22.70 16.58 -12.73
C CYS A 271 -21.68 17.25 -13.66
N VAL A 272 -20.79 16.49 -14.32
CA VAL A 272 -19.82 17.04 -15.26
C VAL A 272 -20.49 17.26 -16.61
N GLU A 273 -20.54 18.51 -17.06
CA GLU A 273 -21.01 18.84 -18.41
C GLU A 273 -19.91 18.51 -19.43
N PRO A 274 -20.24 17.77 -20.51
CA PRO A 274 -19.28 17.47 -21.56
C PRO A 274 -18.86 18.74 -22.30
N THR A 275 -17.58 18.85 -22.65
CA THR A 275 -17.01 20.02 -23.35
C THR A 275 -17.40 20.11 -24.83
N ILE A 276 -17.93 19.02 -25.41
CA ILE A 276 -18.27 18.90 -26.83
C ILE A 276 -19.71 18.39 -26.93
N ASP A 277 -20.54 19.01 -27.78
CA ASP A 277 -21.89 18.51 -28.07
C ASP A 277 -21.81 17.16 -28.82
N PHE A 278 -22.64 16.19 -28.42
CA PHE A 278 -22.66 14.86 -29.02
C PHE A 278 -22.97 14.86 -30.51
N ARG A 279 -23.71 15.86 -30.99
CA ARG A 279 -24.05 16.02 -32.42
C ARG A 279 -22.83 16.29 -33.29
N ASN A 280 -21.77 16.85 -32.70
CA ASN A 280 -20.52 17.18 -33.38
C ASN A 280 -19.48 16.07 -33.26
N ILE A 281 -19.79 14.97 -32.55
CA ILE A 281 -18.89 13.84 -32.42
C ILE A 281 -19.00 12.98 -33.67
N SER A 282 -17.86 12.70 -34.31
CA SER A 282 -17.81 11.76 -35.42
C SER A 282 -18.30 10.37 -35.02
N ILE A 283 -19.19 9.82 -35.83
CA ILE A 283 -19.68 8.43 -35.71
C ILE A 283 -18.53 7.46 -35.96
N GLU A 284 -17.66 7.79 -36.91
CA GLU A 284 -16.48 6.99 -37.22
C GLU A 284 -15.39 7.22 -36.15
N PRO A 285 -14.77 6.15 -35.62
CA PRO A 285 -13.72 6.27 -34.62
C PRO A 285 -12.49 6.94 -35.22
N SER A 286 -11.95 7.93 -34.52
CA SER A 286 -10.69 8.56 -34.89
C SER A 286 -9.49 7.75 -34.39
N LEU A 287 -8.30 8.03 -34.92
CA LEU A 287 -7.07 7.42 -34.42
C LEU A 287 -6.86 7.73 -32.92
N GLN A 288 -7.17 8.96 -32.49
CA GLN A 288 -7.05 9.39 -31.09
C GLN A 288 -7.95 8.54 -30.18
N ASP A 289 -9.21 8.29 -30.57
CA ASP A 289 -10.13 7.45 -29.80
C ASP A 289 -9.60 6.03 -29.54
N ILE A 290 -8.78 5.53 -30.47
CA ILE A 290 -8.19 4.19 -30.44
C ILE A 290 -6.85 4.17 -29.69
N THR A 291 -6.04 5.22 -29.84
CA THR A 291 -4.67 5.27 -29.28
C THR A 291 -4.57 5.86 -27.88
N GLU A 292 -5.52 6.69 -27.45
CA GLU A 292 -5.47 7.34 -26.15
C GLU A 292 -5.57 6.32 -25.02
N VAL A 293 -4.56 6.31 -24.13
CA VAL A 293 -4.53 5.46 -22.93
C VAL A 293 -5.26 6.20 -21.81
N GLY A 294 -6.59 6.21 -21.89
CA GLY A 294 -7.46 6.83 -20.90
C GLY A 294 -8.89 6.37 -21.05
N ARG A 295 -9.63 6.29 -19.95
CA ARG A 295 -11.08 6.09 -20.02
C ARG A 295 -11.73 7.45 -20.29
N PRO A 296 -12.57 7.59 -21.32
CA PRO A 296 -13.31 8.83 -21.50
C PRO A 296 -14.20 9.08 -20.28
N VAL A 297 -14.43 10.37 -19.99
CA VAL A 297 -15.36 10.78 -18.92
C VAL A 297 -16.78 10.45 -19.40
N LEU A 298 -17.35 9.38 -18.85
CA LEU A 298 -18.68 8.89 -19.20
C LEU A 298 -19.62 8.99 -18.00
N ARG A 299 -20.82 9.49 -18.27
CA ARG A 299 -21.94 9.49 -17.33
C ARG A 299 -22.55 8.09 -17.28
N ARG A 300 -23.14 7.71 -16.13
CA ARG A 300 -23.72 6.36 -16.01
C ARG A 300 -24.98 6.21 -16.84
N ASN A 301 -25.27 4.98 -17.26
CA ASN A 301 -26.60 4.64 -17.74
C ASN A 301 -27.57 4.63 -16.54
N LYS A 302 -28.49 5.59 -16.47
CA LYS A 302 -29.56 5.59 -15.47
C LYS A 302 -30.64 4.61 -15.90
N THR A 303 -30.71 3.47 -15.24
CA THR A 303 -31.77 2.46 -15.41
C THR A 303 -32.99 2.74 -14.54
N ASP A 304 -32.82 3.57 -13.51
CA ASP A 304 -33.87 4.02 -12.58
C ASP A 304 -33.79 5.55 -12.41
N GLY A 305 -34.96 6.18 -12.30
CA GLY A 305 -35.11 7.63 -12.27
C GLY A 305 -35.09 8.33 -13.64
N LYS A 306 -35.28 9.65 -13.64
CA LYS A 306 -35.37 10.48 -14.84
C LYS A 306 -34.05 11.20 -15.17
N TYR A 307 -33.84 11.44 -16.46
CA TYR A 307 -32.82 12.38 -16.94
C TYR A 307 -33.32 13.82 -16.76
N LYS A 308 -32.40 14.80 -16.79
CA LYS A 308 -32.72 16.23 -16.62
C LYS A 308 -33.59 16.74 -17.78
N ASP A 309 -33.26 16.32 -18.99
CA ASP A 309 -33.84 16.74 -20.25
C ASP A 309 -33.51 15.70 -21.35
N VAL A 310 -34.13 15.85 -22.53
CA VAL A 310 -33.97 14.93 -23.66
C VAL A 310 -32.55 14.96 -24.22
N ASP A 311 -31.91 16.14 -24.29
CA ASP A 311 -30.56 16.27 -24.81
C ASP A 311 -29.54 15.55 -23.91
N THR A 312 -29.70 15.68 -22.59
CA THR A 312 -28.92 14.92 -21.60
C THR A 312 -29.09 13.41 -21.80
N TYR A 313 -30.31 12.92 -22.05
CA TYR A 313 -30.54 11.50 -22.33
C TYR A 313 -29.80 11.05 -23.60
N LEU A 314 -29.94 11.80 -24.69
CA LEU A 314 -29.33 11.47 -25.98
C LEU A 314 -27.79 11.50 -25.90
N ASP A 315 -27.20 12.50 -25.26
CA ASP A 315 -25.74 12.56 -25.07
C ASP A 315 -25.21 11.36 -24.28
N VAL A 316 -25.86 11.02 -23.16
CA VAL A 316 -25.45 9.89 -22.31
C VAL A 316 -25.52 8.59 -23.10
N GLN A 317 -26.64 8.31 -23.76
CA GLN A 317 -26.82 7.07 -24.52
C GLN A 317 -25.87 7.00 -25.71
N PHE A 318 -25.69 8.10 -26.45
CA PHE A 318 -24.77 8.16 -27.58
C PHE A 318 -23.33 7.87 -27.15
N ARG A 319 -22.84 8.55 -26.11
CA ARG A 319 -21.45 8.39 -25.64
C ARG A 319 -21.20 6.99 -25.07
N LEU A 320 -22.15 6.43 -24.32
CA LEU A 320 -22.04 5.07 -23.80
C LEU A 320 -22.02 4.04 -24.93
N LEU A 321 -22.92 4.17 -25.90
CA LEU A 321 -22.99 3.27 -27.05
C LEU A 321 -21.70 3.36 -27.89
N ARG A 322 -21.23 4.58 -28.16
CA ARG A 322 -19.97 4.82 -28.86
C ARG A 322 -18.79 4.19 -28.12
N GLU A 323 -18.72 4.33 -26.80
CA GLU A 323 -17.68 3.69 -26.00
C GLU A 323 -17.78 2.16 -26.06
N ASP A 324 -18.97 1.57 -26.00
CA ASP A 324 -19.11 0.10 -26.11
C ASP A 324 -18.62 -0.43 -27.46
N PHE A 325 -18.67 0.38 -28.53
CA PHE A 325 -18.07 0.06 -29.83
C PHE A 325 -16.55 0.28 -29.88
N ILE A 326 -16.04 1.37 -29.31
CA ILE A 326 -14.62 1.76 -29.41
C ILE A 326 -13.75 1.01 -28.39
N ARG A 327 -14.25 0.75 -27.18
CA ARG A 327 -13.50 0.13 -26.08
C ARG A 327 -12.86 -1.21 -26.48
N PRO A 328 -13.58 -2.17 -27.10
CA PRO A 328 -12.96 -3.43 -27.53
C PRO A 328 -11.81 -3.23 -28.52
N LEU A 329 -11.89 -2.24 -29.41
CA LEU A 329 -10.84 -1.92 -30.37
C LEU A 329 -9.61 -1.34 -29.67
N ARG A 330 -9.82 -0.34 -28.80
CA ARG A 330 -8.76 0.29 -28.00
C ARG A 330 -8.02 -0.72 -27.12
N GLU A 331 -8.76 -1.51 -26.34
CA GLU A 331 -8.18 -2.54 -25.47
C GLU A 331 -7.47 -3.63 -26.28
N GLY A 332 -8.04 -4.04 -27.40
CA GLY A 332 -7.46 -5.04 -28.28
C GLY A 332 -6.15 -4.61 -28.94
N ILE A 333 -6.10 -3.38 -29.46
CA ILE A 333 -4.89 -2.81 -30.08
C ILE A 333 -3.81 -2.56 -29.02
N HIS A 334 -4.20 -2.06 -27.84
CA HIS A 334 -3.26 -1.93 -26.73
C HIS A 334 -2.67 -3.30 -26.34
N ALA A 335 -3.50 -4.33 -26.19
CA ALA A 335 -3.02 -5.69 -25.88
C ALA A 335 -2.11 -6.25 -26.98
N PHE A 336 -2.41 -5.96 -28.24
CA PHE A 336 -1.55 -6.30 -29.38
C PHE A 336 -0.18 -5.62 -29.29
N ARG A 337 -0.13 -4.32 -28.95
CA ARG A 337 1.13 -3.56 -28.82
C ARG A 337 1.98 -4.03 -27.65
N THR A 338 1.38 -4.42 -26.53
CA THR A 338 2.11 -4.81 -25.31
C THR A 338 2.46 -6.31 -25.25
N ASN A 339 2.11 -7.10 -26.26
CA ASN A 339 2.30 -8.57 -26.28
C ASN A 339 1.70 -9.30 -25.06
N ALA A 340 0.73 -8.69 -24.36
CA ALA A 340 0.06 -9.34 -23.26
C ALA A 340 -0.77 -10.52 -23.81
N SER A 341 -0.51 -11.75 -23.36
CA SER A 341 -1.18 -12.97 -23.83
C SER A 341 -2.71 -12.83 -23.72
N SER A 342 -3.35 -12.52 -24.84
CA SER A 342 -4.69 -11.96 -24.89
C SER A 342 -5.78 -13.03 -24.99
N ARG A 343 -5.78 -14.02 -24.09
CA ARG A 343 -6.84 -15.04 -24.07
C ARG A 343 -8.23 -14.43 -23.81
N ASN A 344 -8.27 -13.20 -23.25
CA ASN A 344 -9.49 -12.50 -22.83
C ASN A 344 -9.77 -11.16 -23.56
N SER A 345 -8.99 -10.70 -24.55
CA SER A 345 -9.17 -9.36 -25.13
C SER A 345 -10.27 -9.25 -26.20
N GLY A 346 -10.96 -10.35 -26.53
CA GLY A 346 -11.98 -10.37 -27.60
C GLY A 346 -11.47 -10.14 -29.02
N VAL A 347 -10.22 -9.67 -29.20
CA VAL A 347 -9.63 -9.32 -30.49
C VAL A 347 -8.84 -10.49 -31.08
N ARG A 348 -8.99 -10.67 -32.40
CA ARG A 348 -8.33 -11.72 -33.18
C ARG A 348 -7.36 -11.08 -34.15
N VAL A 349 -6.09 -11.47 -34.06
CA VAL A 349 -5.02 -10.92 -34.89
C VAL A 349 -4.70 -11.90 -36.02
N TYR A 350 -4.75 -11.41 -37.25
CA TYR A 350 -4.34 -12.15 -38.43
C TYR A 350 -3.09 -11.48 -39.01
N ARG A 351 -2.04 -12.26 -39.24
CA ARG A 351 -0.78 -11.80 -39.84
C ARG A 351 -0.76 -12.17 -41.32
N ASN A 352 0.04 -11.44 -42.10
CA ASN A 352 0.21 -11.67 -43.54
C ASN A 352 -1.11 -11.55 -44.30
N VAL A 353 -1.78 -10.40 -44.14
CA VAL A 353 -2.98 -10.05 -44.90
C VAL A 353 -2.56 -9.28 -46.15
N ASN A 354 -2.93 -9.77 -47.32
CA ASN A 354 -2.64 -9.11 -48.59
C ASN A 354 -3.91 -8.47 -49.15
N PHE A 355 -3.76 -7.26 -49.67
CA PHE A 355 -4.81 -6.58 -50.41
C PHE A 355 -4.78 -7.02 -51.88
N LEU A 356 -5.84 -7.67 -52.35
CA LEU A 356 -5.92 -8.16 -53.72
C LEU A 356 -6.48 -7.11 -54.70
N GLY A 357 -7.37 -6.25 -54.21
CA GLY A 357 -8.01 -5.21 -55.02
C GLY A 357 -9.32 -4.71 -54.40
N SER A 358 -9.99 -3.82 -55.14
CA SER A 358 -11.31 -3.30 -54.81
C SER A 358 -12.28 -3.60 -55.96
N ASP A 359 -13.53 -3.90 -55.63
CA ASP A 359 -14.61 -4.14 -56.60
C ASP A 359 -15.89 -3.40 -56.16
N ILE A 360 -16.87 -3.27 -57.05
CA ILE A 360 -18.19 -2.71 -56.73
C ILE A 360 -19.23 -3.83 -56.82
N ILE A 361 -19.70 -4.29 -55.66
CA ILE A 361 -20.70 -5.36 -55.56
C ILE A 361 -21.99 -4.76 -55.01
N TYR A 362 -23.09 -4.92 -55.75
CA TYR A 362 -24.39 -4.32 -55.42
C TYR A 362 -24.35 -2.79 -55.17
N GLY A 363 -23.52 -2.08 -55.94
CA GLY A 363 -23.34 -0.63 -55.80
C GLY A 363 -22.55 -0.20 -54.57
N LYS A 364 -21.90 -1.13 -53.87
CA LYS A 364 -21.04 -0.86 -52.71
C LYS A 364 -19.59 -1.18 -53.03
N LEU A 365 -18.67 -0.32 -52.59
CA LEU A 365 -17.24 -0.56 -52.67
C LEU A 365 -16.86 -1.71 -51.72
N VAL A 366 -16.24 -2.75 -52.26
CA VAL A 366 -15.79 -3.94 -51.53
C VAL A 366 -14.29 -4.09 -51.73
N TYR A 367 -13.58 -4.37 -50.65
CA TYR A 367 -12.15 -4.66 -50.67
C TYR A 367 -11.90 -6.16 -50.51
N LEU A 368 -11.13 -6.74 -51.42
CA LEU A 368 -10.77 -8.15 -51.41
C LEU A 368 -9.47 -8.33 -50.63
N LEU A 369 -9.55 -9.04 -49.51
CA LEU A 369 -8.42 -9.32 -48.63
C LEU A 369 -8.10 -10.82 -48.65
N GLN A 370 -6.84 -11.16 -48.85
CA GLN A 370 -6.33 -12.51 -48.68
C GLN A 370 -5.75 -12.64 -47.28
N VAL A 371 -6.29 -13.55 -46.47
CA VAL A 371 -5.82 -13.82 -45.11
C VAL A 371 -5.27 -15.23 -45.02
N SER A 372 -4.03 -15.37 -44.55
CA SER A 372 -3.43 -16.69 -44.29
C SER A 372 -3.96 -17.27 -42.97
N LEU A 373 -4.85 -18.26 -43.06
CA LEU A 373 -5.44 -18.89 -41.88
C LEU A 373 -4.75 -20.20 -41.50
N PRO A 374 -4.59 -20.49 -40.20
CA PRO A 374 -4.15 -21.80 -39.74
C PRO A 374 -5.09 -22.91 -40.22
N LYS A 375 -4.53 -24.05 -40.65
CA LYS A 375 -5.26 -25.21 -41.19
C LYS A 375 -6.38 -25.75 -40.27
N ASN A 376 -6.33 -25.43 -38.98
CA ASN A 376 -7.26 -25.92 -37.97
C ASN A 376 -8.52 -25.04 -37.81
N ILE A 377 -8.62 -23.92 -38.54
CA ILE A 377 -9.76 -22.99 -38.42
C ILE A 377 -10.66 -23.13 -39.65
N LYS A 378 -11.87 -23.66 -39.44
CA LYS A 378 -12.95 -23.61 -40.44
C LYS A 378 -13.70 -22.29 -40.27
N LEU A 379 -13.52 -21.35 -41.21
CA LEU A 379 -14.19 -20.04 -41.16
C LEU A 379 -15.71 -20.16 -41.13
N GLU A 380 -16.26 -21.03 -41.99
CA GLU A 380 -17.71 -21.25 -42.17
C GLU A 380 -18.41 -21.70 -40.88
N ALA A 381 -17.70 -22.44 -40.01
CA ALA A 381 -18.21 -22.91 -38.73
C ALA A 381 -17.88 -21.96 -37.56
N SER A 382 -17.24 -20.81 -37.84
CA SER A 382 -16.75 -19.87 -36.83
C SER A 382 -17.48 -18.54 -36.91
N LYS A 383 -17.65 -17.86 -35.77
CA LYS A 383 -18.14 -16.47 -35.73
C LYS A 383 -17.08 -15.43 -36.17
N ARG A 384 -16.01 -15.85 -36.85
CA ARG A 384 -14.87 -14.99 -37.23
C ARG A 384 -15.11 -14.41 -38.62
N LEU A 385 -14.76 -13.13 -38.80
CA LEU A 385 -14.89 -12.42 -40.10
C LEU A 385 -16.32 -12.44 -40.68
N MET A 386 -17.33 -12.64 -39.83
CA MET A 386 -18.74 -12.52 -40.22
C MET A 386 -19.11 -11.07 -40.50
N PHE A 387 -20.15 -10.88 -41.32
CA PHE A 387 -20.77 -9.58 -41.54
C PHE A 387 -21.19 -8.95 -40.21
N GLY A 388 -20.92 -7.64 -40.04
CA GLY A 388 -21.15 -6.90 -38.79
C GLY A 388 -19.95 -6.87 -37.84
N ASN A 389 -18.90 -7.66 -38.09
CA ASN A 389 -17.63 -7.51 -37.37
C ASN A 389 -16.82 -6.34 -37.93
N MET A 390 -16.25 -5.53 -37.04
CA MET A 390 -15.26 -4.51 -37.42
C MET A 390 -13.89 -5.15 -37.64
N ILE A 391 -13.16 -4.62 -38.62
CA ILE A 391 -11.80 -5.04 -38.96
C ILE A 391 -10.91 -3.80 -38.92
N CYS A 392 -9.80 -3.89 -38.19
CA CYS A 392 -8.75 -2.88 -38.21
C CYS A 392 -7.56 -3.41 -39.00
N LEU A 393 -7.13 -2.66 -40.01
CA LEU A 393 -5.97 -2.97 -40.83
C LEU A 393 -4.85 -1.99 -40.48
N THR A 394 -3.63 -2.51 -40.39
CA THR A 394 -2.42 -1.73 -40.13
C THR A 394 -1.28 -2.27 -40.98
N ASN A 395 -0.43 -1.37 -41.48
CA ASN A 395 0.83 -1.68 -42.16
C ASN A 395 2.06 -1.43 -41.25
N ASP A 396 1.88 -0.78 -40.10
CA ASP A 396 2.94 -0.31 -39.19
C ASP A 396 2.85 -0.86 -37.76
N ASN A 397 1.87 -1.75 -37.49
CA ASN A 397 1.52 -2.28 -36.17
C ASN A 397 0.84 -1.26 -35.24
N PHE A 398 0.02 -0.37 -35.79
CA PHE A 398 -0.72 0.69 -35.09
C PHE A 398 0.24 1.63 -34.32
N LYS A 399 1.31 2.03 -35.02
CA LYS A 399 2.38 2.87 -34.47
C LYS A 399 2.15 4.35 -34.71
#